data_AF-A0A5N5SXM7-F1
#
_entry.id   AF-A0A5N5SXM7-F1
#
_cell.length_a   1.000
_cell.length_b   1.000
_cell.length_c   1.000
_cell.angle_alpha   90.00
_cell.angle_beta   90.00
_cell.angle_gamma   90.00
#
_symmetry.space_group_name_H-M   'P 1'
#
loop_
_entity.id
_entity.type
_entity.pdbx_description
1 polymer ?
#
loop_
_entity_poly.entity_id
_entity_poly.type
_entity_poly.pdbx_seq_one_letter_code
_entity_poly.pdbx_strand_id
1 'polypeptide(L)'
;MKTKNLTMNVNFSDNEVLITCRGNNSQYSALKYEEFVDSIKLNVLYKLKKDKPRVILSVQNVNKEDIEEEDDIYLRCQNEANPPPTFCRMDLQFVFFY
;
A
#
# COMPACT_ATOMS: atom_id res chain seq x y z
N MET A 1 -11.38 29.55 -21.22
CA MET A 1 -11.30 28.40 -20.29
C MET A 1 -10.10 28.62 -19.38
N LYS A 2 -10.26 28.61 -18.06
CA LYS A 2 -9.13 28.82 -17.12
C LYS A 2 -8.63 27.46 -16.65
N THR A 3 -7.37 27.13 -16.94
CA THR A 3 -6.74 25.89 -16.49
C THR A 3 -6.03 26.14 -15.17
N LYS A 4 -6.24 25.26 -14.17
CA LYS A 4 -5.41 25.21 -12.96
C LYS A 4 -4.56 23.95 -13.04
N ASN A 5 -3.26 24.11 -12.89
CA ASN A 5 -2.31 23.00 -12.90
C ASN A 5 -1.88 22.69 -11.47
N LEU A 6 -1.78 21.41 -11.15
CA LEU A 6 -1.23 20.90 -9.90
C LEU A 6 0.10 20.21 -10.22
N THR A 7 1.16 20.61 -9.53
CA THR A 7 2.49 20.00 -9.66
C THR A 7 2.92 19.54 -8.27
N MET A 8 3.30 18.27 -8.15
CA MET A 8 3.73 17.66 -6.89
C MET A 8 4.82 16.63 -7.14
N ASN A 9 5.67 16.40 -6.13
CA ASN A 9 6.60 15.28 -6.11
C ASN A 9 5.90 14.08 -5.50
N VAL A 10 5.62 13.08 -6.33
CA VAL A 10 4.88 11.88 -5.95
C VAL A 10 5.79 10.91 -5.19
N ASN A 11 5.28 10.34 -4.11
CA ASN A 11 5.94 9.31 -3.30
C ASN A 11 5.07 8.03 -3.25
N PHE A 12 5.60 6.94 -2.68
CA PHE A 12 4.86 5.67 -2.60
C PHE A 12 3.63 5.73 -1.67
N SER A 13 3.59 6.64 -0.69
CA SER A 13 2.40 6.83 0.17
C SER A 13 1.27 7.60 -0.53
N ASP A 14 1.54 8.20 -1.70
CA ASP A 14 0.51 8.85 -2.51
C ASP A 14 -0.25 7.84 -3.40
N ASN A 15 0.18 6.57 -3.42
CA ASN A 15 -0.58 5.53 -4.09
C ASN A 15 -1.97 5.42 -3.47
N GLU A 16 -2.99 5.32 -4.32
CA GLU A 16 -4.40 5.26 -3.94
C GLU A 16 -5.01 6.53 -3.35
N VAL A 17 -4.25 7.63 -3.24
CA VAL A 17 -4.76 8.92 -2.81
C VAL A 17 -5.71 9.50 -3.87
N LEU A 18 -6.83 10.08 -3.42
CA LEU A 18 -7.80 10.76 -4.27
C LEU A 18 -7.44 12.24 -4.43
N ILE A 19 -7.27 12.69 -5.66
CA ILE A 19 -7.20 14.10 -6.01
C ILE A 19 -8.59 14.55 -6.43
N THR A 20 -9.12 15.56 -5.75
CA THR A 20 -10.47 16.08 -6.01
C THR A 20 -10.40 17.48 -6.59
N CYS A 21 -11.11 17.68 -7.70
CA CYS A 21 -11.37 18.98 -8.30
C CYS A 21 -12.78 19.45 -7.91
N ARG A 22 -12.89 20.67 -7.36
CA ARG A 22 -14.18 21.29 -7.04
C ARG A 22 -14.36 22.57 -7.83
N GLY A 23 -15.43 22.62 -8.62
CA GLY A 23 -15.87 23.80 -9.34
C GLY A 23 -17.01 24.48 -8.58
N ASN A 24 -16.83 25.76 -8.25
CA ASN A 24 -17.90 26.61 -7.73
C ASN A 24 -18.19 27.72 -8.74
N ASN A 25 -19.46 27.88 -9.10
CA ASN A 25 -19.92 28.97 -9.96
C ASN A 25 -20.68 30.00 -9.11
N SER A 26 -20.03 31.13 -8.83
CA SER A 26 -20.57 32.21 -8.00
C SER A 26 -21.84 32.87 -8.59
N GLN A 27 -22.15 32.67 -9.87
CA GLN A 27 -23.35 33.22 -10.50
C GLN A 27 -24.62 32.39 -10.24
N TYR A 28 -24.50 31.11 -9.87
CA TYR A 28 -25.63 30.23 -9.59
C TYR A 28 -25.80 29.91 -8.09
N SER A 29 -24.88 30.39 -7.24
CA SER A 29 -24.88 30.14 -5.79
C SER A 29 -26.13 30.68 -5.06
N ALA A 30 -26.86 31.62 -5.66
CA ALA A 30 -28.12 32.15 -5.13
C ALA A 30 -29.31 31.18 -5.30
N LEU A 31 -29.19 30.14 -6.13
CA LEU A 31 -30.28 29.20 -6.47
C LEU A 31 -30.12 27.78 -5.89
N LYS A 32 -29.15 27.57 -4.98
CA LYS A 32 -29.05 26.34 -4.16
C LYS A 32 -28.81 25.02 -4.94
N TYR A 33 -28.13 25.04 -6.08
CA TYR A 33 -27.70 23.87 -6.90
C TYR A 33 -26.45 24.28 -7.73
N GLU A 34 -25.38 23.50 -8.02
CA GLU A 34 -24.79 22.22 -7.61
C GLU A 34 -23.27 22.47 -7.52
N GLU A 35 -22.58 21.94 -6.52
CA GLU A 35 -21.10 21.89 -6.57
C GLU A 35 -20.67 20.80 -7.56
N PHE A 36 -19.86 21.15 -8.57
CA PHE A 36 -19.28 20.15 -9.46
C PHE A 36 -18.03 19.58 -8.79
N VAL A 37 -18.10 18.32 -8.40
CA VAL A 37 -16.99 17.61 -7.77
C VAL A 37 -16.61 16.44 -8.64
N ASP A 38 -15.35 16.38 -9.03
CA ASP A 38 -14.77 15.24 -9.73
C ASP A 38 -13.49 14.79 -9.01
N SER A 39 -13.16 13.51 -9.09
CA SER A 39 -11.99 12.96 -8.39
C SER A 39 -11.26 11.91 -9.22
N ILE A 40 -9.93 11.94 -9.16
CA ILE A 40 -9.06 10.94 -9.77
C ILE A 40 -8.25 10.23 -8.68
N LYS A 41 -8.20 8.90 -8.74
CA LYS A 41 -7.37 8.08 -7.84
C LYS A 41 -5.97 7.94 -8.43
N LEU A 42 -4.95 8.28 -7.66
CA LEU A 42 -3.57 8.11 -8.07
C LEU A 42 -3.17 6.64 -8.08
N ASN A 43 -2.58 6.18 -9.18
CA ASN A 43 -1.92 4.89 -9.28
C ASN A 43 -0.41 5.13 -9.38
N VAL A 44 0.26 5.11 -8.23
CA VAL A 44 1.71 5.36 -8.17
C VAL A 44 2.42 4.03 -8.28
N LEU A 45 3.28 3.91 -9.29
CA LEU A 45 4.09 2.73 -9.51
C LEU A 45 5.38 2.84 -8.71
N TYR A 46 5.66 1.84 -7.88
CA TYR A 46 6.86 1.81 -7.06
C TYR A 46 7.36 0.38 -6.87
N LYS A 47 8.68 0.24 -6.80
CA LYS A 47 9.37 -1.02 -6.44
C LYS A 47 9.12 -1.33 -4.96
N LEU A 48 9.67 -2.45 -4.48
CA LEU A 48 9.59 -2.79 -3.07
C LEU A 48 10.02 -1.62 -2.19
N LYS A 49 9.13 -1.20 -1.29
CA LYS A 49 9.37 -0.11 -0.33
C LYS A 49 10.56 -0.40 0.59
N LYS A 50 10.89 -1.68 0.77
CA LYS A 50 12.08 -2.16 1.46
C LYS A 50 12.87 -3.06 0.52
N ASP A 51 14.20 -2.99 0.58
CA ASP A 51 15.08 -3.79 -0.27
C ASP A 51 14.91 -5.30 -0.10
N LYS A 52 14.30 -5.73 1.03
CA LYS A 52 13.99 -7.13 1.31
C LYS A 52 12.52 -7.34 1.66
N PRO A 53 11.92 -8.44 1.19
CA PRO A 53 10.61 -8.90 1.65
C PRO A 53 10.60 -9.04 3.17
N ARG A 54 9.49 -8.68 3.81
CA ARG A 54 9.30 -9.00 5.22
C ARG A 54 8.76 -10.43 5.31
N VAL A 55 9.51 -11.32 5.95
CA VAL A 55 9.02 -12.66 6.29
C VAL A 55 8.32 -12.56 7.64
N ILE A 56 7.05 -12.98 7.67
CA ILE A 56 6.27 -13.07 8.89
C ILE A 56 6.12 -14.56 9.21
N LEU A 57 6.71 -14.95 10.33
CA LEU A 57 6.45 -16.24 10.97
C LEU A 57 5.09 -16.18 11.66
N SER A 58 4.20 -17.10 11.29
CA SER A 58 2.95 -17.37 11.98
C SER A 58 3.01 -18.80 12.49
N VAL A 59 3.16 -18.97 13.80
CA VAL A 59 3.08 -20.28 14.43
C VAL A 59 1.67 -20.38 15.02
N GLN A 60 0.93 -21.44 14.67
CA GLN A 60 -0.38 -21.68 15.27
C GLN A 60 -0.16 -22.39 16.60
N ASN A 61 -0.76 -21.88 17.69
CA ASN A 61 -0.77 -22.50 19.02
C ASN A 61 0.58 -22.63 19.74
N VAL A 62 1.64 -21.95 19.29
CA VAL A 62 2.95 -21.99 19.96
C VAL A 62 3.55 -20.59 20.10
N ASN A 63 4.27 -20.36 21.20
CA ASN A 63 5.08 -19.15 21.36
C ASN A 63 6.24 -19.20 20.35
N LYS A 64 6.53 -18.07 19.68
CA LYS A 64 7.65 -17.99 18.72
C LYS A 64 9.02 -18.30 19.32
N GLU A 65 9.12 -18.23 20.64
CA GLU A 65 10.33 -18.49 21.43
C GLU A 65 10.45 -19.97 21.83
N ASP A 66 9.41 -20.77 21.59
CA ASP A 66 9.24 -22.13 22.08
C ASP A 66 8.82 -23.07 20.95
N ILE A 67 9.45 -22.90 19.79
CA ILE A 67 9.22 -23.75 18.62
C ILE A 67 9.92 -25.08 18.87
N GLU A 68 9.15 -26.15 19.01
CA GLU A 68 9.66 -27.49 19.26
C GLU A 68 9.77 -28.30 17.96
N GLU A 69 10.47 -29.44 18.04
CA GLU A 69 10.41 -30.42 16.96
C GLU A 69 8.95 -30.89 16.80
N GLU A 70 8.54 -31.15 15.55
CA GLU A 70 7.17 -31.54 15.18
C GLU A 70 6.11 -30.41 15.16
N ASP A 71 6.49 -29.15 15.42
CA ASP A 71 5.59 -28.01 15.28
C ASP A 71 5.27 -27.62 13.83
N ASP A 72 4.00 -27.29 13.59
CA ASP A 72 3.52 -26.75 12.31
C ASP A 72 3.81 -25.24 12.18
N ILE A 73 4.81 -24.91 11.37
CA ILE A 73 5.25 -23.53 11.14
C ILE A 73 4.74 -23.01 9.79
N TYR A 74 4.00 -21.90 9.81
CA TYR A 74 3.56 -21.20 8.61
C TYR A 74 4.39 -19.93 8.38
N LEU A 75 5.07 -19.88 7.23
CA LEU A 75 5.84 -18.72 6.79
C LEU A 75 5.07 -17.95 5.73
N ARG A 76 4.87 -16.66 5.95
CA ARG A 76 4.24 -15.76 4.98
C ARG A 76 5.21 -14.67 4.55
N CYS A 77 5.31 -14.45 3.25
CA CYS A 77 6.05 -13.32 2.72
C CYS A 77 5.11 -12.15 2.54
N GLN A 78 5.56 -10.97 2.98
CA GLN A 78 4.90 -9.71 2.76
C GLN A 78 5.82 -8.77 1.96
N ASN A 79 5.29 -8.31 0.83
CA ASN A 79 5.92 -7.34 -0.06
C ASN A 79 5.03 -6.11 -0.18
N GLU A 80 5.63 -4.92 -0.02
CA GLU A 80 4.95 -3.64 -0.28
C GLU A 80 5.49 -3.06 -1.59
N ALA A 81 4.79 -3.30 -2.71
CA ALA A 81 5.10 -2.76 -4.04
C ALA A 81 3.80 -2.60 -4.85
N ASN A 82 3.85 -1.74 -5.87
CA ASN A 82 2.74 -1.56 -6.82
C ASN A 82 3.26 -1.53 -8.27
N PRO A 83 2.86 -2.49 -9.13
CA PRO A 83 1.94 -3.60 -8.86
C PRO A 83 2.54 -4.65 -7.89
N PRO A 84 1.70 -5.54 -7.31
CA PRO A 84 2.20 -6.64 -6.49
C PRO A 84 3.21 -7.49 -7.27
N PRO A 85 4.31 -7.91 -6.64
CA PRO A 85 5.31 -8.74 -7.30
C PRO A 85 4.76 -10.15 -7.53
N THR A 86 5.15 -10.75 -8.65
CA THR A 86 4.75 -12.13 -9.02
C THR A 86 5.44 -13.20 -8.18
N PHE A 87 6.61 -12.90 -7.62
CA PHE A 87 7.39 -13.82 -6.81
C PHE A 87 7.85 -13.15 -5.52
N CYS A 88 7.81 -13.91 -4.42
CA CYS A 88 8.54 -13.56 -3.23
C CYS A 88 9.61 -14.61 -2.93
N ARG A 89 10.87 -14.17 -2.96
CA ARG A 89 12.00 -14.98 -2.54
C ARG A 89 12.18 -14.88 -1.03
N MET A 90 12.08 -16.00 -0.33
CA MET A 90 12.51 -16.10 1.07
C MET A 90 13.85 -16.84 1.09
N ASP A 91 14.90 -16.19 1.56
CA ASP A 91 16.16 -16.86 1.90
C ASP A 91 16.11 -17.19 3.40
N LEU A 92 15.71 -18.42 3.73
CA LEU A 92 15.56 -18.89 5.10
C LEU A 92 16.82 -19.61 5.54
N GLN A 93 17.26 -19.35 6.76
CA GLN A 93 18.32 -20.09 7.43
C GLN A 93 17.76 -20.60 8.76
N PHE A 94 17.62 -21.92 8.86
CA PHE A 94 17.23 -22.59 10.09
C PHE A 94 18.50 -22.95 10.88
N VAL A 95 18.51 -22.62 12.16
CA VAL A 95 19.59 -23.00 13.09
C VAL A 95 18.94 -23.83 14.18
N PHE A 96 19.27 -25.11 14.23
CA PHE A 96 18.81 -26.04 15.26
C PHE A 96 19.89 -26.14 16.34
N PHE A 97 19.48 -26.14 17.60
CA PHE A 97 20.34 -26.39 18.75
C PHE A 97 19.99 -27.77 19.30
N TYR A 98 20.98 -28.65 19.41
CA TYR A 98 20.87 -30.02 19.96
C TYR A 98 21.40 -30.07 21.39
#